data_AF-A0A7S1S6L2-F1
#
_entry.id   AF-A0A7S1S6L2-F1
#
_cell.length_a   1.000
_cell.length_b   1.000
_cell.length_c   1.000
_cell.angle_alpha   90.00
_cell.angle_beta   90.00
_cell.angle_gamma   90.00
#
_symmetry.space_group_name_H-M   'P 1'
#
loop_
_entity.id
_entity.type
_entity.pdbx_description
1 polymer ?
#
loop_
_entity_poly.entity_id
_entity_poly.type
_entity_poly.pdbx_seq_one_letter_code
_entity_poly.pdbx_strand_id
1 'polypeptide(L)'
;DQFLERACGIDRRQDLAGNAFLTPAEAVKAFKENSVYTVSYGWLSKGLPDPSGEYLLVVAQYMKNRYFCGDVKEGMFWDFPCLPQDKHDGVTLLEKRSEADAAIFKTALKTISILYGSSRTTVLCIKSVLEEHSSLTPYDKRGWCVAEYALAAFAAHYDNNGSLLQVIGGDGTPETPTLESPNLRAASQKVDQA
;
A
#
# COMPACT_ATOMS: atom_id res chain seq x y z
N ASP A 1 -20.09 13.69 -0.05
CA ASP A 1 -20.32 13.32 -1.47
C ASP A 1 -19.57 14.18 -2.49
N GLN A 2 -19.21 15.44 -2.22
CA GLN A 2 -18.34 16.24 -3.12
C GLN A 2 -16.87 15.78 -3.24
N PHE A 3 -16.37 14.92 -2.35
CA PHE A 3 -15.00 14.38 -2.43
C PHE A 3 -14.82 13.30 -3.52
N LEU A 4 -15.92 12.81 -4.10
CA LEU A 4 -15.91 11.63 -4.99
C LEU A 4 -16.00 12.00 -6.48
N GLU A 5 -16.13 13.28 -6.85
CA GLU A 5 -16.45 13.68 -8.24
C GLU A 5 -15.26 13.78 -9.21
N ARG A 6 -14.03 13.52 -8.76
CA ARG A 6 -12.84 13.18 -9.56
C ARG A 6 -11.68 13.19 -8.57
N ALA A 7 -11.35 12.03 -8.02
CA ALA A 7 -10.15 11.93 -7.20
C ALA A 7 -8.97 12.31 -8.11
N CYS A 8 -8.35 13.45 -7.83
CA CYS A 8 -6.98 13.68 -8.26
C CYS A 8 -6.14 12.53 -7.69
N GLY A 9 -5.17 12.05 -8.46
CA GLY A 9 -4.33 10.94 -8.02
C GLY A 9 -3.64 11.19 -6.70
N ILE A 10 -3.04 10.14 -6.14
CA ILE A 10 -2.36 10.24 -4.84
C ILE A 10 -1.19 11.22 -4.96
N ASP A 11 -1.13 12.19 -4.05
CA ASP A 11 -0.02 13.13 -3.99
C ASP A 11 1.28 12.48 -3.46
N ARG A 12 2.42 13.02 -3.89
CA ARG A 12 3.72 12.59 -3.35
C ARG A 12 3.87 13.02 -1.91
N ARG A 13 4.73 12.32 -1.16
CA ARG A 13 5.11 12.72 0.21
C ARG A 13 5.43 14.20 0.36
N GLN A 14 6.19 14.75 -0.60
CA GLN A 14 6.65 16.14 -0.54
C GLN A 14 5.55 17.18 -0.81
N ASP A 15 4.46 16.76 -1.46
CA ASP A 15 3.35 17.64 -1.82
C ASP A 15 2.19 17.57 -0.79
N LEU A 16 2.22 16.57 0.11
CA LEU A 16 1.28 16.44 1.21
C LEU A 16 1.53 17.44 2.34
N ALA A 17 0.45 17.90 2.97
CA ALA A 17 0.53 18.78 4.13
C ALA A 17 1.23 18.09 5.31
N GLY A 18 1.96 18.86 6.14
CA GLY A 18 2.73 18.30 7.25
C GLY A 18 1.90 17.54 8.29
N ASN A 19 0.61 17.88 8.44
CA ASN A 19 -0.33 17.18 9.32
C ASN A 19 -0.88 15.87 8.73
N ALA A 20 -0.49 15.49 7.50
CA ALA A 20 -0.80 14.19 6.92
C ALA A 20 0.05 13.06 7.53
N PHE A 21 1.11 13.39 8.28
CA PHE A 21 2.05 12.42 8.83
C PHE A 21 2.00 12.37 10.35
N LEU A 22 2.03 11.14 10.87
CA LEU A 22 2.35 10.90 12.27
C LEU A 22 3.79 11.35 12.55
N THR A 23 4.02 11.90 13.74
CA THR A 23 5.37 12.07 14.27
C THR A 23 6.04 10.70 14.45
N PRO A 24 7.39 10.62 14.52
CA PRO A 24 8.07 9.35 14.76
C PRO A 24 7.61 8.63 16.04
N ALA A 25 7.30 9.37 17.10
CA ALA A 25 6.82 8.80 18.36
C ALA A 25 5.42 8.19 18.20
N GLU A 26 4.50 8.89 17.53
CA GLU A 26 3.16 8.39 17.22
C GLU A 26 3.22 7.17 16.29
N ALA A 27 4.06 7.20 15.26
CA ALA A 27 4.23 6.05 14.35
C ALA A 27 4.74 4.80 15.09
N VAL A 28 5.70 4.96 16.02
CA VAL A 28 6.19 3.86 16.86
C VAL A 28 5.10 3.35 17.81
N LYS A 29 4.30 4.25 18.39
CA LYS A 29 3.16 3.90 19.25
C LYS A 29 2.13 3.09 18.45
N ALA A 30 1.66 3.63 17.33
CA ALA A 30 0.69 2.98 16.45
C ALA A 30 1.17 1.60 16.01
N PHE A 31 2.45 1.45 15.64
CA PHE A 31 3.02 0.16 15.28
C PHE A 31 3.04 -0.84 16.45
N LYS A 32 3.40 -0.41 17.66
CA LYS A 32 3.39 -1.27 18.85
C LYS A 32 1.98 -1.71 19.26
N GLU A 33 0.98 -0.88 18.99
CA GLU A 33 -0.43 -1.11 19.30
C GLU A 33 -1.18 -1.83 18.18
N ASN A 34 -0.48 -2.34 17.17
CA ASN A 34 -1.03 -3.01 15.99
C ASN A 34 -1.99 -2.12 15.14
N SER A 35 -1.85 -0.80 15.30
CA SER A 35 -2.72 0.25 14.77
C SER A 35 -2.13 0.90 13.51
N VAL A 36 -1.52 0.09 12.64
CA VAL A 36 -1.04 0.51 11.31
C VAL A 36 -1.65 -0.35 10.21
N TYR A 37 -2.15 0.29 9.15
CA TYR A 37 -2.40 -0.35 7.85
C TYR A 37 -1.17 -0.24 6.95
N THR A 38 -0.97 -1.21 6.07
CA THR A 38 0.05 -1.15 5.01
C THR A 38 -0.64 -1.44 3.67
N VAL A 39 -0.49 -0.57 2.67
CA VAL A 39 -1.20 -0.71 1.37
C VAL A 39 -0.28 -1.33 0.33
N SER A 40 -0.72 -2.42 -0.30
CA SER A 40 -0.08 -3.02 -1.46
C SER A 40 -0.99 -2.96 -2.68
N TYR A 41 -0.47 -2.44 -3.79
CA TYR A 41 -1.22 -2.15 -5.01
C TYR A 41 -0.26 -2.05 -6.20
N GLY A 42 -0.78 -2.27 -7.41
CA GLY A 42 0.01 -2.16 -8.64
C GLY A 42 -0.07 -0.76 -9.22
N TRP A 43 1.06 -0.07 -9.37
CA TRP A 43 1.09 1.26 -10.02
C TRP A 43 0.47 1.21 -11.44
N LEU A 44 -0.52 2.08 -11.69
CA LEU A 44 -1.30 2.17 -12.93
C LEU A 44 -0.55 2.87 -14.07
N SER A 45 0.39 3.74 -13.72
CA SER A 45 1.24 4.44 -14.67
C SER A 45 2.63 4.66 -14.11
N LYS A 46 3.59 4.94 -14.99
CA LYS A 46 4.97 5.25 -14.61
C LYS A 46 5.00 6.64 -13.94
N GLY A 47 5.51 6.70 -12.71
CA GLY A 47 5.66 7.95 -11.96
C GLY A 47 4.36 8.51 -11.38
N LEU A 48 3.21 8.02 -11.82
CA LEU A 48 1.88 8.32 -11.28
C LEU A 48 1.20 6.97 -10.92
N PRO A 49 1.26 6.53 -9.65
CA PRO A 49 0.75 5.22 -9.25
C PRO A 49 -0.75 5.07 -9.44
N ASP A 50 -1.49 6.16 -9.31
CA ASP A 50 -2.95 6.20 -9.30
C ASP A 50 -3.44 7.49 -9.98
N PRO A 51 -3.25 7.67 -11.30
CA PRO A 51 -3.48 8.95 -11.96
C PRO A 51 -4.95 9.40 -11.94
N SER A 52 -5.89 8.44 -11.88
CA SER A 52 -7.34 8.68 -11.81
C SER A 52 -7.90 8.65 -10.37
N GLY A 53 -7.07 8.37 -9.37
CA GLY A 53 -7.48 8.33 -7.96
C GLY A 53 -8.38 7.14 -7.59
N GLU A 54 -8.34 6.06 -8.37
CA GLU A 54 -9.17 4.88 -8.16
C GLU A 54 -8.78 4.10 -6.91
N TYR A 55 -7.48 3.90 -6.69
CA TYR A 55 -7.03 3.27 -5.45
C TYR A 55 -7.31 4.16 -4.24
N LEU A 56 -7.12 5.47 -4.39
CA LEU A 56 -7.48 6.44 -3.36
C LEU A 56 -8.97 6.34 -3.00
N LEU A 57 -9.85 6.22 -4.00
CA LEU A 57 -11.29 6.04 -3.80
C LEU A 57 -11.60 4.76 -3.03
N VAL A 58 -11.03 3.62 -3.45
CA VAL A 58 -11.21 2.31 -2.81
C VAL A 58 -10.76 2.35 -1.35
N VAL A 59 -9.57 2.92 -1.08
CA VAL A 59 -9.05 3.07 0.28
C VAL A 59 -9.93 4.01 1.10
N ALA A 60 -10.39 5.13 0.53
CA ALA A 60 -11.28 6.05 1.23
C ALA A 60 -12.63 5.39 1.60
N GLN A 61 -13.21 4.57 0.71
CA GLN A 61 -14.42 3.80 0.99
C GLN A 61 -14.19 2.79 2.12
N TYR A 62 -13.09 2.03 2.04
CA TYR A 62 -12.70 1.10 3.09
C TYR A 62 -12.55 1.81 4.46
N MET A 63 -11.84 2.94 4.50
CA MET A 63 -11.60 3.70 5.74
C MET A 63 -12.89 4.32 6.28
N LYS A 64 -13.80 4.79 5.41
CA LYS A 64 -15.12 5.29 5.81
C LYS A 64 -15.93 4.19 6.51
N ASN A 65 -15.92 2.97 5.98
CA ASN A 65 -16.61 1.84 6.60
C ASN A 65 -16.02 1.49 7.97
N ARG A 66 -14.68 1.46 8.08
CA ARG A 66 -13.98 1.25 9.36
C ARG A 66 -14.30 2.32 10.40
N TYR A 67 -14.41 3.58 9.99
CA TYR A 67 -14.80 4.69 10.85
C TYR A 67 -16.19 4.49 11.46
N PHE A 68 -17.18 4.11 10.64
CA PHE A 68 -18.53 3.84 11.14
C PHE A 68 -18.61 2.61 12.05
N CYS A 69 -17.71 1.64 11.89
CA CYS A 69 -17.61 0.47 12.75
C CYS A 69 -16.79 0.71 14.04
N GLY A 70 -16.15 1.87 14.20
CA GLY A 70 -15.26 2.15 15.33
C GLY A 70 -13.93 1.39 15.30
N ASP A 71 -13.52 0.87 14.13
CA ASP A 71 -12.35 0.01 13.92
C ASP A 71 -11.31 0.72 13.03
N VAL A 72 -10.95 1.95 13.38
CA VAL A 72 -9.97 2.76 12.63
C VAL A 72 -8.62 2.70 13.30
N LYS A 73 -7.61 2.35 12.50
CA LYS A 73 -6.21 2.40 12.91
C LYS A 73 -5.66 3.83 12.91
N GLU A 74 -4.66 4.07 13.74
CA GLU A 74 -4.02 5.39 13.92
C GLU A 74 -3.19 5.82 12.70
N GLY A 75 -2.63 4.87 11.94
CA GLY A 75 -1.76 5.17 10.81
C GLY A 75 -1.95 4.26 9.60
N MET A 76 -1.52 4.76 8.44
CA MET A 76 -1.43 4.02 7.20
C MET A 76 -0.07 4.27 6.55
N PHE A 77 0.61 3.19 6.20
CA PHE A 77 1.76 3.23 5.33
C PHE A 77 1.33 2.91 3.90
N TRP A 78 1.58 3.85 3.00
CA TRP A 78 1.34 3.73 1.57
C TRP A 78 2.59 4.25 0.85
N ASP A 79 3.31 3.38 0.16
CA ASP A 79 4.67 3.60 -0.37
C ASP A 79 4.90 4.98 -1.04
N PHE A 80 4.02 5.39 -1.94
CA PHE A 80 4.13 6.60 -2.74
C PHE A 80 3.94 7.88 -1.92
N PRO A 81 2.84 8.06 -1.17
CA PRO A 81 2.66 9.23 -0.31
C PRO A 81 3.53 9.18 0.96
N CYS A 82 4.03 8.01 1.39
CA CYS A 82 4.86 7.89 2.59
C CYS A 82 6.36 7.99 2.35
N LEU A 83 6.87 7.73 1.14
CA LEU A 83 8.30 7.83 0.83
C LEU A 83 8.58 9.00 -0.11
N PRO A 84 9.76 9.63 -0.05
CA PRO A 84 10.09 10.66 -1.03
C PRO A 84 10.05 10.09 -2.46
N GLN A 85 9.39 10.80 -3.37
CA GLN A 85 9.22 10.41 -4.79
C GLN A 85 9.76 11.45 -5.75
N ASP A 86 10.18 11.00 -6.94
CA ASP A 86 10.46 11.89 -8.07
C ASP A 86 9.12 12.47 -8.60
N LYS A 87 9.12 13.70 -9.13
CA LYS A 87 7.92 14.33 -9.68
C LYS A 87 7.76 14.00 -11.16
N HIS A 88 6.59 13.53 -11.55
CA HIS A 88 6.26 13.16 -12.91
C HIS A 88 4.91 13.73 -13.36
N ASP A 89 4.74 13.96 -14.66
CA ASP A 89 3.45 14.22 -15.32
C ASP A 89 2.86 12.95 -15.98
N GLY A 90 3.44 11.78 -15.69
CA GLY A 90 3.10 10.49 -16.30
C GLY A 90 3.92 10.15 -17.55
N VAL A 91 4.66 11.11 -18.11
CA VAL A 91 5.49 10.91 -19.31
C VAL A 91 6.94 11.33 -19.03
N THR A 92 7.13 12.51 -18.48
CA THR A 92 8.42 13.15 -18.24
C THR A 92 8.73 13.24 -16.76
N LEU A 93 10.03 13.22 -16.44
CA LEU A 93 10.53 13.55 -15.10
C LEU A 93 10.58 15.08 -14.99
N LEU A 94 9.74 15.65 -14.14
CA LEU A 94 9.68 17.09 -13.91
C LEU A 94 10.71 17.53 -12.88
N GLU A 95 10.90 16.72 -11.84
CA GLU A 95 11.79 17.05 -10.73
C GLU A 95 12.32 15.76 -10.09
N LYS A 96 13.64 15.69 -9.91
CA LYS A 96 14.27 14.57 -9.22
C LYS A 96 14.31 14.86 -7.72
N ARG A 97 14.18 13.82 -6.90
CA ARG A 97 14.41 13.89 -5.46
C ARG A 97 15.76 14.51 -5.15
N SER A 98 15.79 15.26 -4.05
CA SER A 98 17.02 15.73 -3.44
C SER A 98 17.91 14.56 -3.01
N GLU A 99 19.21 14.80 -2.80
CA GLU A 99 20.13 13.77 -2.31
C GLU A 99 19.73 13.24 -0.92
N ALA A 100 19.23 14.13 -0.06
CA ALA A 100 18.72 13.77 1.26
C ALA A 100 17.49 12.85 1.15
N ASP A 101 16.54 13.19 0.27
CA ASP A 101 15.36 12.37 0.01
C ASP A 101 15.72 11.01 -0.59
N ALA A 102 16.72 10.97 -1.48
CA ALA A 102 17.21 9.72 -2.07
C ALA A 102 17.83 8.81 -0.99
N ALA A 103 18.54 9.38 -0.01
CA ALA A 103 19.09 8.62 1.11
C ALA A 103 17.99 8.06 2.03
N ILE A 104 16.95 8.85 2.30
CA ILE A 104 15.76 8.41 3.05
C ILE A 104 15.06 7.27 2.31
N PHE A 105 14.76 7.44 1.02
CA PHE A 105 14.10 6.43 0.20
C PHE A 105 14.89 5.12 0.17
N LYS A 106 16.22 5.19 -0.05
CA LYS A 106 17.09 4.00 -0.04
C LYS A 106 17.10 3.30 1.31
N THR A 107 17.02 4.05 2.40
CA THR A 107 16.94 3.49 3.75
C THR A 107 15.60 2.78 3.96
N ALA A 108 14.50 3.41 3.55
CA ALA A 108 13.16 2.85 3.66
C ALA A 108 13.00 1.54 2.86
N LEU A 109 13.57 1.44 1.65
CA LEU A 109 13.52 0.21 0.85
C LEU A 109 14.16 -1.00 1.55
N LYS A 110 15.10 -0.78 2.48
CA LYS A 110 15.72 -1.87 3.26
C LYS A 110 14.82 -2.38 4.38
N THR A 111 13.84 -1.60 4.80
CA THR A 111 13.05 -1.86 6.01
C THR A 111 11.57 -2.07 5.72
N ILE A 112 11.07 -1.67 4.55
CA ILE A 112 9.66 -1.74 4.18
C ILE A 112 9.07 -3.16 4.27
N SER A 113 9.88 -4.19 3.99
CA SER A 113 9.47 -5.60 4.13
C SER A 113 9.07 -5.97 5.56
N ILE A 114 9.61 -5.27 6.57
CA ILE A 114 9.21 -5.45 7.98
C ILE A 114 7.75 -5.04 8.16
N LEU A 115 7.27 -3.98 7.48
CA LEU A 115 5.88 -3.55 7.60
C LEU A 115 4.93 -4.60 7.03
N TYR A 116 5.21 -5.10 5.81
CA TYR A 116 4.37 -6.12 5.17
C TYR A 116 4.43 -7.49 5.86
N GLY A 117 5.58 -7.84 6.44
CA GLY A 117 5.78 -9.14 7.10
C GLY A 117 5.58 -9.14 8.61
N SER A 118 5.07 -8.07 9.20
CA SER A 118 4.86 -7.98 10.66
C SER A 118 3.42 -8.32 11.03
N SER A 119 3.23 -9.12 12.08
CA SER A 119 1.92 -9.32 12.72
C SER A 119 1.37 -8.08 13.44
N ARG A 120 2.10 -6.96 13.39
CA ARG A 120 1.70 -5.67 13.94
C ARG A 120 1.07 -4.72 12.92
N THR A 121 1.00 -5.12 11.66
CA THR A 121 0.29 -4.32 10.64
C THR A 121 -0.83 -5.15 10.03
N THR A 122 -1.82 -4.46 9.46
CA THR A 122 -2.80 -5.12 8.57
C THR A 122 -2.48 -4.69 7.16
N VAL A 123 -2.17 -5.65 6.30
CA VAL A 123 -1.88 -5.41 4.88
C VAL A 123 -3.19 -5.40 4.10
N LEU A 124 -3.42 -4.31 3.37
CA LEU A 124 -4.54 -4.12 2.46
C LEU A 124 -4.01 -4.32 1.03
N CYS A 125 -4.38 -5.42 0.40
CA CYS A 125 -4.01 -5.75 -0.97
C CYS A 125 -5.12 -5.36 -1.93
N ILE A 126 -4.89 -4.35 -2.75
CA ILE A 126 -5.84 -3.91 -3.77
C ILE A 126 -5.47 -4.59 -5.08
N LYS A 127 -6.16 -5.70 -5.37
CA LYS A 127 -5.89 -6.54 -6.55
C LYS A 127 -6.72 -6.17 -7.77
N SER A 128 -7.88 -5.55 -7.55
CA SER A 128 -8.77 -5.13 -8.63
C SER A 128 -8.31 -3.79 -9.19
N VAL A 129 -8.29 -3.72 -10.52
CA VAL A 129 -7.97 -2.52 -11.29
C VAL A 129 -9.14 -2.31 -12.25
N LEU A 130 -9.63 -1.07 -12.40
CA LEU A 130 -10.58 -0.79 -13.47
C LEU A 130 -9.82 -0.83 -14.81
N GLU A 131 -10.39 -1.47 -15.84
CA GLU A 131 -9.69 -1.98 -17.02
C GLU A 131 -9.01 -0.93 -17.94
N GLU A 132 -9.08 0.37 -17.62
CA GLU A 132 -8.80 1.45 -18.58
C GLU A 132 -7.39 2.08 -18.49
N HIS A 133 -6.46 1.53 -17.70
CA HIS A 133 -5.13 2.13 -17.48
C HIS A 133 -4.01 1.60 -18.38
N SER A 134 -3.00 2.43 -18.61
CA SER A 134 -1.85 2.12 -19.46
C SER A 134 -0.99 0.96 -18.94
N SER A 135 -1.00 0.70 -17.63
CA SER A 135 -0.39 -0.49 -17.02
C SER A 135 -1.42 -1.57 -16.71
N LEU A 136 -1.73 -2.40 -17.72
CA LEU A 136 -2.65 -3.53 -17.59
C LEU A 136 -2.04 -4.76 -16.88
N THR A 137 -0.79 -4.68 -16.40
CA THR A 137 -0.15 -5.82 -15.73
C THR A 137 -0.95 -6.17 -14.46
N PRO A 138 -1.52 -7.38 -14.37
CA PRO A 138 -2.30 -7.78 -13.20
C PRO A 138 -1.45 -7.77 -11.92
N TYR A 139 -2.08 -7.58 -10.76
CA TYR A 139 -1.40 -7.56 -9.47
C TYR A 139 -0.46 -8.77 -9.28
N ASP A 140 -0.95 -9.98 -9.56
CA ASP A 140 -0.21 -11.24 -9.37
C ASP A 140 0.90 -11.46 -10.43
N LYS A 141 1.10 -10.49 -11.33
CA LYS A 141 2.18 -10.41 -12.32
C LYS A 141 3.12 -9.24 -12.05
N ARG A 142 3.13 -8.73 -10.82
CA ARG A 142 4.06 -7.69 -10.37
C ARG A 142 4.91 -8.23 -9.24
N GLY A 143 6.18 -8.54 -9.51
CA GLY A 143 7.07 -9.19 -8.54
C GLY A 143 7.09 -8.53 -7.15
N TRP A 144 7.04 -7.20 -7.09
CA TRP A 144 6.97 -6.48 -5.81
C TRP A 144 5.66 -6.73 -5.06
N CYS A 145 4.51 -6.59 -5.72
CA CYS A 145 3.19 -6.85 -5.13
C CYS A 145 3.03 -8.32 -4.68
N VAL A 146 3.61 -9.26 -5.45
CA VAL A 146 3.65 -10.69 -5.09
C VAL A 146 4.50 -10.92 -3.84
N ALA A 147 5.67 -10.26 -3.73
CA ALA A 147 6.52 -10.35 -2.54
C ALA A 147 5.83 -9.77 -1.30
N GLU A 148 5.19 -8.61 -1.42
CA GLU A 148 4.43 -7.96 -0.33
C GLU A 148 3.28 -8.86 0.15
N TYR A 149 2.48 -9.41 -0.78
CA TYR A 149 1.41 -10.34 -0.47
C TYR A 149 1.94 -11.59 0.22
N ALA A 150 3.05 -12.16 -0.26
CA ALA A 150 3.64 -13.33 0.35
C ALA A 150 4.05 -13.04 1.80
N LEU A 151 4.80 -11.97 2.06
CA LEU A 151 5.20 -11.58 3.41
C LEU A 151 4.00 -11.42 4.35
N ALA A 152 2.92 -10.80 3.87
CA ALA A 152 1.69 -10.64 4.63
C ALA A 152 1.01 -11.98 4.94
N ALA A 153 0.92 -12.87 3.95
CA ALA A 153 0.37 -14.21 4.12
C ALA A 153 1.20 -15.06 5.11
N PHE A 154 2.52 -14.92 5.08
CA PHE A 154 3.43 -15.51 6.06
C PHE A 154 3.11 -15.01 7.48
N ALA A 155 3.02 -13.69 7.68
CA ALA A 155 2.69 -13.11 8.98
C ALA A 155 1.32 -13.59 9.49
N ALA A 156 0.29 -13.52 8.63
CA ALA A 156 -1.07 -13.91 8.95
C ALA A 156 -1.18 -15.40 9.33
N HIS A 157 -0.49 -16.29 8.61
CA HIS A 157 -0.50 -17.73 8.88
C HIS A 157 0.19 -18.07 10.21
N TYR A 158 1.40 -17.56 10.44
CA TYR A 158 2.16 -17.90 11.65
C TYR A 158 1.62 -17.23 12.92
N ASP A 159 0.94 -16.09 12.80
CA ASP A 159 0.19 -15.47 13.90
C ASP A 159 -1.20 -16.11 14.10
N ASN A 160 -1.61 -17.02 13.20
CA ASN A 160 -2.96 -17.61 13.15
C ASN A 160 -4.06 -16.53 13.14
N ASN A 161 -3.84 -15.48 12.35
CA ASN A 161 -4.70 -14.30 12.30
C ASN A 161 -4.91 -13.82 10.86
N GLY A 162 -5.99 -14.30 10.23
CA GLY A 162 -6.40 -13.90 8.88
C GLY A 162 -6.65 -12.40 8.72
N SER A 163 -7.02 -11.68 9.78
CA SER A 163 -7.32 -10.25 9.69
C SER A 163 -6.09 -9.38 9.40
N LEU A 164 -4.87 -9.94 9.50
CA LEU A 164 -3.61 -9.26 9.16
C LEU A 164 -3.43 -9.08 7.65
N LEU A 165 -4.17 -9.82 6.81
CA LEU A 165 -4.15 -9.70 5.36
C LEU A 165 -5.58 -9.59 4.84
N GLN A 166 -5.87 -8.48 4.17
CA GLN A 166 -7.17 -8.26 3.54
C GLN A 166 -6.98 -7.98 2.05
N VAL A 167 -7.76 -8.63 1.21
CA VAL A 167 -7.87 -8.30 -0.21
C VAL A 167 -9.06 -7.37 -0.36
N ILE A 168 -8.86 -6.20 -0.98
CA ILE A 168 -9.89 -5.18 -1.11
C ILE A 168 -10.45 -5.20 -2.54
N GLY A 169 -11.77 -5.36 -2.65
CA GLY A 169 -12.52 -5.24 -3.90
C GLY A 169 -12.62 -3.79 -4.39
N GLY A 170 -13.07 -3.61 -5.63
CA GLY A 170 -13.21 -2.28 -6.25
C GLY A 170 -14.27 -1.38 -5.60
N ASP A 171 -15.12 -1.94 -4.74
CA ASP A 171 -16.12 -1.26 -3.93
C ASP A 171 -15.63 -0.97 -2.49
N GLY A 172 -14.36 -1.24 -2.19
CA GLY A 172 -13.78 -1.08 -0.86
C GLY A 172 -14.15 -2.21 0.12
N THR A 173 -14.84 -3.26 -0.33
CA THR A 173 -15.21 -4.40 0.52
C THR A 173 -13.98 -5.27 0.80
N PRO A 174 -13.64 -5.53 2.08
CA PRO A 174 -12.52 -6.40 2.42
C PRO A 174 -12.93 -7.88 2.42
N GLU A 175 -12.06 -8.70 1.85
CA GLU A 175 -12.13 -10.16 1.93
C GLU A 175 -10.89 -10.69 2.65
N THR A 176 -11.09 -11.57 3.63
CA THR A 176 -9.99 -12.31 4.25
C THR A 176 -9.68 -13.52 3.37
N PRO A 177 -8.50 -13.58 2.73
CA PRO A 177 -8.16 -14.73 1.91
C PRO A 177 -7.96 -15.98 2.76
N THR A 178 -8.20 -17.14 2.18
CA THR A 178 -7.85 -18.42 2.80
C THR A 178 -6.34 -18.50 3.02
N LEU A 179 -5.93 -18.67 4.28
CA LEU A 179 -4.52 -18.80 4.65
C LEU A 179 -4.04 -20.24 4.45
N GLU A 180 -3.62 -20.57 3.23
CA GLU A 180 -2.85 -21.79 3.00
C GLU A 180 -1.49 -21.72 3.70
N SER A 181 -0.91 -22.88 4.05
CA SER A 181 0.45 -22.93 4.61
C SER A 181 1.44 -22.30 3.62
N PRO A 182 2.08 -21.18 3.98
CA PRO A 182 2.91 -20.42 3.05
C PRO A 182 4.22 -21.17 2.81
N ASN A 183 4.69 -21.15 1.56
CA ASN A 183 5.91 -21.83 1.14
C ASN A 183 6.88 -20.84 0.49
N LEU A 184 8.07 -20.70 1.08
CA LEU A 184 9.04 -19.68 0.67
C LEU A 184 9.56 -19.93 -0.76
N ARG A 185 9.76 -21.19 -1.13
CA ARG A 185 10.21 -21.56 -2.48
C ARG A 185 9.14 -21.25 -3.52
N ALA A 186 7.88 -21.57 -3.21
CA ALA A 186 6.76 -21.25 -4.10
C ALA A 186 6.57 -19.72 -4.22
N ALA A 187 6.70 -18.98 -3.12
CA ALA A 187 6.65 -17.52 -3.14
C ALA A 187 7.78 -16.92 -3.99
N SER A 188 9.02 -17.37 -3.81
CA SER A 188 10.17 -16.95 -4.63
C SER A 188 9.94 -17.23 -6.12
N GLN A 189 9.46 -18.43 -6.45
CA GLN A 189 9.14 -18.78 -7.85
C GLN A 189 8.05 -17.89 -8.44
N LYS A 190 7.02 -17.52 -7.66
CA LYS A 190 5.99 -16.59 -8.12
C LYS A 190 6.55 -15.18 -8.34
N VAL A 191 7.47 -14.72 -7.49
CA VAL A 191 8.16 -13.43 -7.69
C VAL A 191 9.01 -13.46 -8.96
N ASP A 192 9.75 -14.54 -9.20
CA ASP A 192 10.61 -14.69 -10.39
C ASP A 192 9.80 -14.79 -11.70
N GLN A 193 8.53 -15.23 -11.62
CA GLN A 193 7.61 -15.40 -12.75
C GLN A 193 6.72 -14.17 -13.02
N ALA A 194 6.80 -13.15 -12.18
CA ALA A 194 5.94 -11.96 -12.20
C ALA A 194 6.68 -10.77 -12.82
#